data_AF-A0A525PKD8-F1
#
_entry.id   AF-A0A525PKD8-F1
#
_cell.length_a   1.000
_cell.length_b   1.000
_cell.length_c   1.000
_cell.angle_alpha   90.00
_cell.angle_beta   90.00
_cell.angle_gamma   90.00
#
_symmetry.space_group_name_H-M   'P 1'
#
loop_
_entity.id
_entity.type
_entity.pdbx_description
1 polymer ?
#
loop_
_entity_poly.entity_id
_entity_poly.type
_entity_poly.pdbx_seq_one_letter_code
_entity_poly.pdbx_strand_id
1 'polypeptide(L)' 'FAVALISNGFAGLLFQSYAKGASATDLNIVLWKWTGDSCALDVVDDEGRLSRL' A
#
# COMPACT_ATOMS: atom_id res chain seq x y z
N PHE A 1 13.78 3.64 -9.53
CA PHE A 1 13.52 3.92 -8.10
C PHE A 1 13.08 2.67 -7.35
N ALA A 2 11.89 2.10 -7.61
CA ALA A 2 11.39 0.92 -6.89
C ALA A 2 12.34 -0.31 -6.94
N VAL A 3 12.91 -0.62 -8.12
CA VAL A 3 13.90 -1.71 -8.26
C VAL A 3 15.10 -1.53 -7.33
N ALA A 4 15.60 -0.30 -7.16
CA ALA A 4 16.72 -0.03 -6.26
C ALA A 4 16.32 -0.23 -4.78
N LEU A 5 15.08 0.13 -4.40
CA LEU A 5 14.58 -0.13 -3.05
C LEU A 5 14.45 -1.63 -2.77
N ILE A 6 13.98 -2.40 -3.75
CA ILE A 6 13.90 -3.86 -3.64
C ILE A 6 15.32 -4.44 -3.48
N SER A 7 16.28 -4.05 -4.34
CA SER A 7 17.67 -4.51 -4.24
C SER A 7 18.35 -4.11 -2.94
N ASN A 8 17.98 -2.97 -2.35
CA ASN A 8 18.47 -2.50 -1.05
C ASN A 8 17.76 -3.16 0.15
N GLY A 9 16.83 -4.09 -0.08
CA GLY A 9 16.20 -4.90 0.97
C GLY A 9 15.07 -4.20 1.73
N PHE A 10 14.56 -3.06 1.24
CA PHE A 10 13.33 -2.48 1.78
C PHE A 10 12.16 -3.45 1.57
N ALA A 11 11.08 -3.36 2.36
CA ALA A 11 9.90 -4.25 2.25
C ALA A 11 8.76 -3.67 1.40
N GLY A 12 8.79 -2.37 1.16
CA GLY A 12 7.74 -1.64 0.47
C GLY A 12 8.07 -0.17 0.23
N LEU A 13 7.10 0.54 -0.31
CA LEU A 13 7.13 1.98 -0.58
C LEU A 13 5.87 2.64 0.00
N LEU A 14 6.05 3.72 0.74
CA LEU A 14 5.00 4.61 1.21
C LEU A 14 5.11 5.94 0.46
N PHE A 15 4.00 6.42 -0.10
CA PHE A 15 3.98 7.63 -0.93
C PHE A 15 2.63 8.34 -0.85
N GLN A 16 2.60 9.61 -1.23
CA GLN A 16 1.37 10.41 -1.24
C GLN A 16 0.34 9.83 -2.22
N SER A 17 -0.92 9.78 -1.78
CA SER A 17 -2.01 9.36 -2.65
C SER A 17 -2.34 10.46 -3.68
N TYR A 18 -2.54 10.03 -4.93
CA TYR A 18 -2.98 10.87 -6.03
C TYR A 18 -4.39 10.49 -6.52
N ALA A 19 -5.12 9.71 -5.73
CA ALA A 19 -6.51 9.39 -6.02
C ALA A 19 -7.36 10.67 -6.01
N LYS A 20 -8.42 10.71 -6.83
CA LYS A 20 -9.33 11.86 -6.87
C LYS A 20 -9.94 12.08 -5.47
N GLY A 21 -9.73 13.27 -4.91
CA GLY A 21 -10.23 13.65 -3.58
C GLY A 21 -9.27 13.32 -2.42
N ALA A 22 -8.09 12.75 -2.70
CA ALA A 22 -7.06 12.58 -1.68
C ALA A 22 -6.50 13.94 -1.22
N SER A 23 -6.36 14.08 0.09
CA SER A 23 -5.68 15.17 0.77
C SER A 23 -4.16 14.98 0.77
N ALA A 24 -3.43 16.00 1.24
CA ALA A 24 -1.97 15.92 1.36
C ALA A 24 -1.49 14.91 2.41
N THR A 25 -2.36 14.51 3.33
CA THR A 25 -2.06 13.56 4.40
C THR A 25 -2.40 12.12 4.04
N ASP A 26 -3.09 11.89 2.92
CA ASP A 26 -3.44 10.55 2.48
C ASP A 26 -2.25 9.87 1.80
N LEU A 27 -1.94 8.65 2.24
CA LEU A 27 -0.80 7.88 1.77
C LEU A 27 -1.25 6.55 1.19
N ASN A 28 -0.54 6.09 0.16
CA ASN A 28 -0.63 4.75 -0.37
C ASN A 28 0.61 3.96 0.01
N ILE A 29 0.42 2.66 0.25
CA ILE A 29 1.50 1.72 0.52
C ILE A 29 1.54 0.62 -0.55
N VAL A 30 2.74 0.28 -0.99
CA VAL A 30 3.01 -0.90 -1.82
C VAL A 30 3.95 -1.79 -1.04
N LEU A 31 3.54 -3.02 -0.76
CA LEU A 31 4.36 -4.04 -0.12
C LEU A 31 4.70 -5.11 -1.16
N TRP A 32 5.98 -5.35 -1.41
CA TRP A 32 6.44 -6.45 -2.27
C TRP A 32 6.83 -7.69 -1.45
N LYS A 33 7.25 -7.51 -0.20
CA LYS A 33 7.42 -8.59 0.77
C LYS A 33 6.38 -8.42 1.86
N TRP A 34 5.29 -9.17 1.74
CA TRP A 34 4.13 -9.06 2.63
C TRP A 34 3.78 -10.38 3.35
N THR A 35 4.66 -11.38 3.25
CA THR A 35 4.45 -12.72 3.79
C THR A 35 5.43 -13.04 4.92
N GLY A 36 4.95 -13.68 5.98
CA GLY A 36 5.69 -14.21 7.13
C GLY A 36 4.73 -14.92 8.09
N ASP A 37 5.25 -15.71 9.04
CA ASP A 37 4.45 -16.62 9.89
C ASP A 37 3.38 -15.93 10.76
N SER A 38 3.37 -14.59 10.82
CA SER A 38 2.39 -13.79 11.58
C SER A 38 1.91 -12.54 10.85
N CYS A 39 1.98 -12.50 9.51
CA CYS A 39 1.44 -11.39 8.73
C CYS A 39 -0.04 -11.65 8.37
N ALA A 40 -0.96 -10.95 9.03
CA ALA A 40 -2.37 -10.87 8.63
C ALA A 40 -2.68 -9.46 8.09
N LEU A 41 -3.47 -9.39 7.02
CA LEU A 41 -3.96 -8.14 6.44
C LEU A 41 -5.47 -8.23 6.31
N ASP A 42 -6.18 -7.37 7.03
CA ASP A 42 -7.63 -7.22 6.89
C ASP A 42 -7.92 -6.01 6.01
N VAL A 43 -8.82 -6.20 5.04
CA VAL A 43 -9.29 -5.13 4.18
C VAL A 43 -10.41 -4.40 4.91
N VAL A 44 -10.20 -3.12 5.21
CA VAL A 44 -11.26 -2.22 5.69
C VAL A 44 -11.79 -1.44 4.49
N ASP A 45 -13.00 -1.76 4.06
CA ASP A 45 -13.71 -1.08 2.96
C ASP A 45 -15.09 -0.61 3.43
N ASP A 46 -15.09 0.25 4.45
CA ASP A 46 -16.32 0.79 5.05
C ASP A 46 -17.21 1.53 4.03
N GLU A 47 -16.61 2.02 2.95
CA GLU A 47 -17.29 2.72 1.87
C GLU A 47 -17.70 1.81 0.69
N GLY A 48 -17.38 0.51 0.73
CA GLY A 48 -17.75 -0.47 -0.29
C GLY A 48 -17.16 -0.20 -1.69
N ARG A 49 -16.03 0.48 -1.78
CA ARG A 49 -15.43 0.91 -3.06
C ARG A 49 -14.77 -0.23 -3.82
N LEU A 50 -14.24 -1.24 -3.14
CA LEU A 50 -13.51 -2.35 -3.76
C LEU A 50 -14.46 -3.37 -4.39
N SER A 51 -15.69 -3.49 -3.87
CA SER A 51 -16.72 -4.41 -4.40
C SER A 51 -17.32 -4.02 -5.75
N ARG A 52 -17.01 -2.80 -6.24
CA ARG A 52 -17.58 -2.21 -7.46
C ARG A 52 -16.67 -2.32 -8.68
N LEU A 53 -15.49 -2.93 -8.51
CA LEU A 53 -14.55 -3.28 -9.58
C LEU A 53 -14.94 -4.62 -10.20
#